data_AF-A0A093T6J4-F1
#
_entry.id   AF-A0A093T6J4-F1
#
_cell.length_a   1.000
_cell.length_b   1.000
_cell.length_c   1.000
_cell.angle_alpha   90.00
_cell.angle_beta   90.00
_cell.angle_gamma   90.00
#
_symmetry.space_group_name_H-M   'P 1'
#
loop_
_entity.id
_entity.type
_entity.pdbx_description
1 polymer ?
#
loop_
_entity_poly.entity_id
_entity_poly.type
_entity_poly.pdbx_seq_one_letter_code
_entity_poly.pdbx_strand_id
1 'polypeptide(L)'
;ALIPFHKHVARAEPLRQLRCLHTTLPRNGLEEFFDDPRNWGEKTVKSGDAWNIKQLRGKSSEDLHKLWYVLLKEKNMLLTLQQESKRQIRPMPSPERLEKVEKSMKNIDLVVREREIALRLLQTGHEKPAPGEWRHDFLGRTYWYTYKEWPIPWYLNKKHNKRKFYYLPHVNHFIRLRLEKSLRGRARRRNLEKTRQKVLERKFPHLA
;
A
#
# COMPACT_ATOMS: atom_id res chain seq x y z
N ALA A 1 35.25 58.17 -61.40
CA ALA A 1 35.20 57.29 -60.22
C ALA A 1 33.84 57.45 -59.55
N LEU A 2 32.94 56.47 -59.68
CA LEU A 2 31.76 56.27 -58.83
C LEU A 2 31.41 54.78 -58.95
N ILE A 3 31.57 54.05 -57.84
CA ILE A 3 31.45 52.59 -57.72
C ILE A 3 29.96 52.24 -57.58
N PRO A 4 29.41 51.24 -58.30
CA PRO A 4 28.06 50.77 -58.05
C PRO A 4 28.02 49.90 -56.80
N PHE A 5 27.18 50.26 -55.83
CA PHE A 5 26.87 49.43 -54.67
C PHE A 5 26.04 48.22 -55.11
N HIS A 6 26.67 47.05 -55.21
CA HIS A 6 25.96 45.78 -55.28
C HIS A 6 25.40 45.42 -53.90
N LYS A 7 24.07 45.36 -53.79
CA LYS A 7 23.38 44.75 -52.65
C LYS A 7 23.59 43.24 -52.70
N HIS A 8 24.44 42.71 -51.83
CA HIS A 8 24.51 41.28 -51.59
C HIS A 8 23.25 40.83 -50.84
N VAL A 9 22.39 40.06 -51.51
CA VAL A 9 21.33 39.30 -50.85
C VAL A 9 22.00 38.12 -50.15
N ALA A 10 22.03 38.17 -48.81
CA ALA A 10 22.50 37.05 -48.00
C ALA A 10 21.58 35.84 -48.23
N ARG A 11 22.15 34.74 -48.74
CA ARG A 11 21.46 33.45 -48.81
C ARG A 11 21.24 32.96 -47.37
N ALA A 12 19.98 32.88 -46.96
CA ALA A 12 19.62 32.23 -45.70
C ALA A 12 19.94 30.74 -45.82
N GLU A 13 20.88 30.26 -44.99
CA GLU A 13 21.09 28.82 -44.83
C GLU A 13 19.84 28.20 -44.18
N PRO A 14 19.36 27.04 -44.66
CA PRO A 14 18.29 26.34 -43.99
C PRO A 14 18.80 25.84 -42.66
N LEU A 15 18.31 26.43 -41.56
CA LEU A 15 18.56 25.94 -40.21
C LEU A 15 18.22 24.45 -40.18
N ARG A 16 19.24 23.61 -39.94
CA ARG A 16 19.07 22.17 -39.73
C ARG A 16 17.96 21.99 -38.71
N GLN A 17 16.81 21.47 -39.14
CA GLN A 17 15.76 21.01 -38.25
C GLN A 17 16.39 19.96 -37.33
N LEU A 18 16.66 20.37 -36.10
CA LEU A 18 16.97 19.47 -35.01
C LEU A 18 15.76 18.54 -34.90
N ARG A 19 15.92 17.28 -35.30
CA ARG A 19 14.96 16.24 -35.01
C ARG A 19 14.84 16.19 -33.49
N CYS A 20 13.69 16.61 -32.97
CA CYS A 20 13.37 16.40 -31.56
C CYS A 20 13.35 14.89 -31.32
N LEU A 21 14.46 14.35 -30.79
CA LEU A 21 14.50 13.00 -30.26
C LEU A 21 13.66 13.01 -28.98
N HIS A 22 12.36 12.78 -29.13
CA HIS A 22 11.47 12.62 -28.01
C HIS A 22 11.89 11.34 -27.27
N THR A 23 12.50 11.48 -26.09
CA THR A 23 12.92 10.34 -25.24
C THR A 23 11.76 9.69 -24.48
N THR A 24 10.52 10.05 -24.82
CA THR A 24 9.35 9.50 -24.15
C THR A 24 9.02 8.14 -24.76
N LEU A 25 9.01 7.12 -23.89
CA LEU A 25 8.50 5.78 -24.19
C LEU A 25 7.16 5.85 -24.92
N PRO A 26 6.89 4.92 -25.87
CA PRO A 26 5.62 4.91 -26.59
C PRO A 26 4.46 4.78 -25.59
N ARG A 27 3.45 5.63 -25.75
CA ARG A 27 2.20 5.54 -25.00
C ARG A 27 1.31 4.53 -25.71
N ASN A 28 1.38 3.26 -25.32
CA ASN A 28 0.58 2.20 -25.95
C ASN A 28 -0.92 2.29 -25.56
N GLY A 29 -1.29 3.25 -24.70
CA GLY A 29 -2.68 3.58 -24.40
C GLY A 29 -3.40 2.44 -23.71
N LEU A 30 -4.41 1.88 -24.38
CA LEU A 30 -5.19 0.75 -23.84
C LEU A 30 -4.49 -0.60 -23.97
N GLU A 31 -3.46 -0.71 -24.81
CA GLU A 31 -2.73 -1.97 -25.00
C GLU A 31 -1.98 -2.37 -23.72
N GLU A 32 -1.62 -1.41 -22.85
CA GLU A 32 -0.94 -1.68 -21.57
C GLU A 32 -1.82 -2.45 -20.55
N PHE A 33 -3.13 -2.57 -20.80
CA PHE A 33 -4.04 -3.37 -19.98
C PHE A 33 -4.08 -4.84 -20.38
N PHE A 34 -3.37 -5.23 -21.44
CA PHE A 34 -3.32 -6.60 -21.92
C PHE A 34 -1.86 -7.08 -21.92
N ASP A 35 -1.67 -8.39 -21.73
CA ASP A 35 -0.35 -9.02 -21.86
C ASP A 35 0.09 -8.98 -23.32
N ASP A 36 1.38 -9.22 -23.57
CA ASP A 36 1.93 -9.30 -24.92
C ASP A 36 1.08 -10.25 -25.78
N PRO A 37 0.72 -9.88 -27.02
CA PRO A 37 -0.11 -10.72 -27.89
C PRO A 37 0.43 -12.13 -28.13
N ARG A 38 1.74 -12.33 -27.91
CA ARG A 38 2.40 -13.64 -28.00
C ARG A 38 2.04 -14.59 -26.86
N ASN A 39 1.69 -14.05 -25.70
CA ASN A 39 1.37 -14.82 -24.49
C ASN A 39 -0.11 -15.23 -24.42
N TRP A 40 -0.92 -14.83 -25.41
CA TRP A 40 -2.36 -15.09 -25.41
C TRP A 40 -2.64 -16.58 -25.65
N GLY A 41 -3.41 -17.18 -24.74
CA GLY A 41 -3.78 -18.59 -24.82
C GLY A 41 -2.76 -19.56 -24.23
N GLU A 42 -1.59 -19.08 -23.79
CA GLU A 42 -0.63 -19.90 -23.05
C GLU A 42 -1.14 -20.21 -21.64
N LYS A 43 -0.94 -21.45 -21.19
CA LYS A 43 -1.35 -21.87 -19.83
C LYS A 43 -0.38 -21.37 -18.75
N THR A 44 0.89 -21.21 -19.11
CA THR A 44 1.97 -20.88 -18.18
C THR A 44 2.85 -19.79 -18.76
N VAL A 45 2.83 -18.60 -18.16
CA VAL A 45 3.72 -17.49 -18.52
C VAL A 45 4.87 -17.45 -17.53
N LYS A 46 6.11 -17.50 -18.03
CA LYS A 46 7.32 -17.43 -17.21
C LYS A 46 7.40 -16.05 -16.55
N SER A 47 7.55 -16.02 -15.22
CA SER A 47 7.67 -14.78 -14.46
C SER A 47 8.82 -14.87 -13.46
N GLY A 48 9.49 -13.72 -13.24
CA GLY A 48 10.53 -13.60 -12.22
C GLY A 48 9.99 -13.69 -10.80
N ASP A 49 10.88 -13.47 -9.84
CA ASP A 49 10.54 -13.43 -8.41
C ASP A 49 9.98 -12.07 -7.98
N ALA A 50 9.31 -12.06 -6.83
CA ALA A 50 8.85 -10.83 -6.19
C ALA A 50 10.04 -10.01 -5.65
N TRP A 51 9.91 -8.69 -5.66
CA TRP A 51 10.90 -7.77 -5.10
C TRP A 51 11.09 -7.99 -3.60
N ASN A 52 12.33 -8.23 -3.18
CA ASN A 52 12.68 -8.41 -1.77
C ASN A 52 12.90 -7.05 -1.09
N ILE A 53 12.50 -6.92 0.18
CA ILE A 53 12.66 -5.72 1.01
C ILE A 53 14.12 -5.24 1.03
N LYS A 54 15.08 -6.17 1.15
CA LYS A 54 16.52 -5.83 1.17
C LYS A 54 16.97 -5.16 -0.13
N GLN A 55 16.48 -5.61 -1.28
CA GLN A 55 16.81 -5.01 -2.58
C GLN A 55 16.21 -3.60 -2.70
N LEU A 56 14.97 -3.42 -2.21
CA LEU A 56 14.25 -2.14 -2.28
C LEU A 56 14.87 -1.07 -1.36
N ARG A 57 15.43 -1.46 -0.21
CA ARG A 57 16.12 -0.52 0.69
C ARG A 57 17.33 0.16 0.05
N GLY A 58 18.02 -0.53 -0.86
CA GLY A 58 19.17 0.02 -1.61
C GLY A 58 18.79 0.92 -2.79
N LYS A 59 17.50 1.12 -3.09
CA LYS A 59 17.04 1.96 -4.20
C LYS A 59 16.69 3.38 -3.76
N SER A 60 16.85 4.35 -4.66
CA SER A 60 16.44 5.74 -4.43
C SER A 60 14.91 5.85 -4.30
N SER A 61 14.41 6.92 -3.65
CA SER A 61 12.96 7.14 -3.54
C SER A 61 12.30 7.41 -4.90
N GLU A 62 13.02 8.04 -5.83
CA GLU A 62 12.55 8.25 -7.21
C GLU A 62 12.40 6.94 -7.98
N ASP A 63 13.35 6.02 -7.85
CA ASP A 63 13.28 4.71 -8.49
C ASP A 63 12.16 3.85 -7.90
N LEU A 64 11.93 3.92 -6.59
CA LEU A 64 10.79 3.25 -5.96
C LEU A 64 9.45 3.80 -6.47
N HIS A 65 9.36 5.12 -6.67
CA HIS A 65 8.17 5.74 -7.25
C HIS A 65 7.92 5.29 -8.69
N LYS A 66 8.97 5.26 -9.53
CA LYS A 66 8.87 4.73 -10.91
C LYS A 66 8.48 3.25 -10.90
N LEU A 67 9.12 2.44 -10.07
CA LEU A 67 8.86 1.01 -9.92
C LEU A 67 7.41 0.73 -9.47
N TRP A 68 6.88 1.55 -8.55
CA TRP A 68 5.49 1.44 -8.11
C TRP A 68 4.51 1.51 -9.29
N TYR A 69 4.71 2.45 -10.22
CA TYR A 69 3.86 2.56 -11.40
C TYR A 69 4.04 1.42 -12.39
N VAL A 70 5.27 0.91 -12.56
CA VAL A 70 5.50 -0.30 -13.38
C VAL A 70 4.71 -1.48 -12.82
N LEU A 71 4.78 -1.71 -11.50
CA LEU A 71 4.04 -2.78 -10.84
C LEU A 71 2.53 -2.54 -10.84
N LEU A 72 2.09 -1.29 -10.72
CA LEU A 72 0.67 -0.94 -10.77
C LEU A 72 0.07 -1.26 -12.16
N LYS A 73 0.81 -0.99 -13.24
CA LYS A 73 0.39 -1.35 -14.60
C LYS A 73 0.28 -2.85 -14.79
N GLU A 74 1.31 -3.60 -14.35
CA GLU A 74 1.27 -5.06 -14.36
C GLU A 74 0.09 -5.60 -13.54
N LYS A 75 -0.15 -5.05 -12.35
CA LYS A 75 -1.29 -5.44 -11.50
C LYS A 75 -2.62 -5.22 -12.23
N ASN A 76 -2.79 -4.07 -12.88
CA ASN A 76 -4.02 -3.76 -13.60
C ASN A 76 -4.22 -4.69 -14.79
N MET A 77 -3.16 -5.00 -15.55
CA MET A 77 -3.19 -5.99 -16.62
C MET A 77 -3.52 -7.40 -16.12
N LEU A 78 -2.99 -7.81 -14.97
CA LEU A 78 -3.32 -9.11 -14.39
C LEU A 78 -4.76 -9.17 -13.86
N LEU A 79 -5.30 -8.06 -13.35
CA LEU A 79 -6.70 -7.99 -12.92
C LEU A 79 -7.67 -8.03 -14.10
N THR A 80 -7.37 -7.39 -15.23
CA THR A 80 -8.17 -7.53 -16.46
C THR A 80 -8.12 -8.97 -16.97
N LEU A 81 -6.93 -9.60 -16.99
CA LEU A 81 -6.77 -11.01 -17.34
C LEU A 81 -7.58 -11.94 -16.42
N GLN A 82 -7.52 -11.71 -15.11
CA GLN A 82 -8.27 -12.48 -14.12
C GLN A 82 -9.79 -12.36 -14.34
N GLN A 83 -10.26 -11.14 -14.60
CA GLN A 83 -11.68 -10.88 -14.82
C GLN A 83 -12.17 -11.47 -16.14
N GLU A 84 -11.38 -11.36 -17.21
CA GLU A 84 -11.73 -11.96 -18.50
C GLU A 84 -11.69 -13.49 -18.42
N SER A 85 -10.73 -14.08 -17.70
CA SER A 85 -10.70 -15.54 -17.45
C SER A 85 -11.97 -16.01 -16.75
N LYS A 86 -12.45 -15.28 -15.73
CA LYS A 86 -13.73 -15.56 -15.06
C LYS A 86 -14.91 -15.46 -16.02
N ARG A 87 -14.96 -14.41 -16.84
CA ARG A 87 -16.01 -14.21 -17.86
C ARG A 87 -16.06 -15.36 -18.87
N GLN A 88 -14.90 -15.82 -19.32
CA GLN A 88 -14.76 -16.93 -20.25
C GLN A 88 -14.87 -18.31 -19.58
N ILE A 89 -15.04 -18.35 -18.26
CA ILE A 89 -15.11 -19.59 -17.45
C ILE A 89 -13.87 -20.46 -17.69
N ARG A 90 -12.69 -19.81 -17.71
CA ARG A 90 -11.38 -20.46 -17.87
C ARG A 90 -10.49 -20.18 -16.66
N PRO A 91 -9.58 -21.10 -16.31
CA PRO A 91 -8.57 -20.82 -15.30
C PRO A 91 -7.63 -19.70 -15.80
N MET A 92 -7.29 -18.78 -14.90
CA MET A 92 -6.34 -17.71 -15.20
C MET A 92 -4.94 -18.29 -15.45
N PRO A 93 -4.24 -17.86 -16.52
CA PRO A 93 -2.83 -18.18 -16.70
C PRO A 93 -1.99 -17.66 -15.53
N SER A 94 -1.19 -18.54 -14.90
CA SER A 94 -0.20 -18.20 -13.87
C SER A 94 -0.67 -17.18 -12.80
N PRO A 95 -1.66 -17.53 -11.95
CA PRO A 95 -2.19 -16.62 -10.91
C PRO A 95 -1.12 -16.16 -9.90
N GLU A 96 -0.05 -16.94 -9.75
CA GLU A 96 1.12 -16.62 -8.92
C GLU A 96 1.76 -15.26 -9.27
N ARG A 97 1.67 -14.81 -10.53
CA ARG A 97 2.17 -13.48 -10.95
C ARG A 97 1.52 -12.37 -10.15
N LEU A 98 0.20 -12.44 -9.95
CA LEU A 98 -0.56 -11.44 -9.21
C LEU A 98 -0.10 -11.39 -7.76
N GLU A 99 0.08 -12.55 -7.11
CA GLU A 99 0.57 -12.63 -5.74
C GLU A 99 1.98 -12.05 -5.58
N LYS A 100 2.88 -12.33 -6.55
CA LYS A 100 4.24 -11.77 -6.57
C LYS A 100 4.23 -10.25 -6.71
N VAL A 101 3.38 -9.70 -7.58
CA VAL A 101 3.23 -8.25 -7.77
C VAL A 101 2.66 -7.61 -6.52
N GLU A 102 1.59 -8.17 -5.93
CA GLU A 102 1.02 -7.66 -4.68
C GLU A 102 2.00 -7.68 -3.51
N LYS A 103 2.79 -8.76 -3.40
CA LYS A 103 3.87 -8.87 -2.40
C LYS A 103 4.92 -7.80 -2.62
N SER A 104 5.33 -7.57 -3.88
CA SER A 104 6.29 -6.52 -4.24
C SER A 104 5.77 -5.12 -3.89
N MET A 105 4.51 -4.82 -4.20
CA MET A 105 3.87 -3.54 -3.84
C MET A 105 3.81 -3.34 -2.32
N LYS A 106 3.40 -4.36 -1.54
CA LYS A 106 3.40 -4.30 -0.06
C LYS A 106 4.80 -4.05 0.50
N ASN A 107 5.83 -4.64 -0.10
CA ASN A 107 7.21 -4.44 0.31
C ASN A 107 7.70 -3.01 0.02
N ILE A 108 7.34 -2.42 -1.13
CA ILE A 108 7.64 -1.02 -1.44
C ILE A 108 6.96 -0.09 -0.44
N ASP A 109 5.67 -0.28 -0.19
CA ASP A 109 4.89 0.51 0.79
C ASP A 109 5.47 0.40 2.21
N LEU A 110 5.95 -0.78 2.60
CA LEU A 110 6.65 -0.98 3.87
C LEU A 110 7.97 -0.20 3.92
N VAL A 111 8.83 -0.28 2.90
CA VAL A 111 10.11 0.45 2.87
C VAL A 111 9.90 1.96 2.89
N VAL A 112 8.92 2.47 2.14
CA VAL A 112 8.59 3.90 2.13
C VAL A 112 8.07 4.36 3.50
N ARG A 113 7.20 3.58 4.15
CA ARG A 113 6.75 3.86 5.52
C ARG A 113 7.89 3.82 6.54
N GLU A 114 8.79 2.84 6.47
CA GLU A 114 9.97 2.76 7.33
C GLU A 114 10.82 4.05 7.23
N ARG A 115 11.07 4.53 6.00
CA ARG A 115 11.82 5.76 5.74
C ARG A 115 11.10 6.99 6.30
N GLU A 116 9.79 7.10 6.06
CA GLU A 116 8.97 8.21 6.56
C GLU A 116 8.95 8.25 8.09
N ILE A 117 8.77 7.09 8.75
CA ILE A 117 8.77 6.98 10.20
C ILE A 117 10.13 7.39 10.78
N ALA A 118 11.24 6.90 10.21
CA ALA A 118 12.57 7.26 10.67
C ALA A 118 12.83 8.77 10.56
N LEU A 119 12.44 9.38 9.43
CA LEU A 119 12.57 10.83 9.23
C LEU A 119 11.71 11.62 10.21
N ARG A 120 10.45 11.22 10.42
CA ARG A 120 9.55 11.86 11.39
C ARG A 120 10.08 11.78 12.82
N LEU A 121 10.57 10.62 13.24
CA LEU A 121 11.14 10.43 14.56
C LEU A 121 12.35 11.34 14.79
N LEU A 122 13.21 11.53 13.78
CA LEU A 122 14.35 12.43 13.87
C LEU A 122 13.95 13.91 13.91
N GLN A 123 12.91 14.31 13.17
CA GLN A 123 12.49 15.71 13.08
C GLN A 123 11.60 16.16 14.24
N THR A 124 10.59 15.36 14.61
CA THR A 124 9.58 15.73 15.61
C THR A 124 9.56 14.82 16.83
N GLY A 125 10.17 13.64 16.77
CA GLY A 125 10.09 12.63 17.84
C GLY A 125 8.72 11.96 17.97
N HIS A 126 7.81 12.14 17.00
CA HIS A 126 6.48 11.55 17.04
C HIS A 126 6.43 10.21 16.32
N GLU A 127 5.90 9.17 16.98
CA GLU A 127 5.77 7.83 16.39
C GLU A 127 4.71 7.77 15.28
N LYS A 128 3.58 8.47 15.47
CA LYS A 128 2.42 8.38 14.57
C LYS A 128 2.37 9.56 13.60
N PRO A 129 1.92 9.34 12.35
CA PRO A 129 1.73 10.41 11.37
C PRO A 129 0.62 11.38 11.77
N ALA A 130 -0.51 10.84 12.19
CA ALA A 130 -1.68 11.62 12.56
C ALA A 130 -1.76 11.76 14.09
N PRO A 131 -1.98 12.98 14.60
CA PRO A 131 -2.20 13.17 16.03
C PRO A 131 -3.51 12.51 16.47
N GLY A 132 -3.53 12.11 17.74
CA GLY A 132 -4.67 11.49 18.35
C GLY A 132 -4.43 11.25 19.83
N GLU A 133 -5.44 10.70 20.48
CA GLU A 133 -5.42 10.52 21.93
C GLU A 133 -6.31 9.33 22.33
N TRP A 134 -6.08 8.82 23.54
CA TRP A 134 -6.94 7.77 24.11
C TRP A 134 -8.23 8.41 24.64
N ARG A 135 -9.37 7.95 24.12
CA ARG A 135 -10.71 8.40 24.54
C ARG A 135 -11.57 7.22 24.93
N HIS A 136 -12.66 7.50 25.64
CA HIS A 136 -13.70 6.51 25.91
C HIS A 136 -14.88 6.68 24.97
N ASP A 137 -15.37 5.56 24.45
CA ASP A 137 -16.68 5.49 23.81
C ASP A 137 -17.80 5.64 24.84
N PHE A 138 -19.02 5.88 24.36
CA PHE A 138 -20.24 5.84 25.18
C PHE A 138 -20.46 4.48 25.89
N LEU A 139 -19.80 3.41 25.44
CA LEU A 139 -19.81 2.07 26.05
C LEU A 139 -18.66 1.82 27.05
N GLY A 140 -17.86 2.84 27.35
CA GLY A 140 -16.68 2.76 28.23
C GLY A 140 -15.54 1.91 27.70
N ARG A 141 -15.43 1.79 26.37
CA ARG A 141 -14.27 1.19 25.70
C ARG A 141 -13.22 2.28 25.50
N THR A 142 -11.99 2.04 25.89
CA THR A 142 -10.86 2.88 25.49
C THR A 142 -10.52 2.60 24.03
N TYR A 143 -10.42 3.65 23.23
CA TYR A 143 -9.98 3.57 21.85
C TYR A 143 -9.08 4.77 21.51
N TRP A 144 -8.22 4.58 20.52
CA TRP A 144 -7.41 5.66 19.97
C TRP A 144 -8.26 6.50 19.03
N TYR A 145 -8.53 7.75 19.41
CA TYR A 145 -9.24 8.72 18.58
C TYR A 145 -8.22 9.49 17.75
N THR A 146 -8.19 9.23 16.45
CA THR A 146 -7.40 10.02 15.48
C THR A 146 -8.12 11.33 15.19
N TYR A 147 -7.40 12.45 15.30
CA TYR A 147 -7.95 13.75 14.98
C TYR A 147 -8.28 13.87 13.49
N LYS A 148 -9.29 14.69 13.20
CA LYS A 148 -9.66 15.05 11.83
C LYS A 148 -9.34 16.51 11.61
N GLU A 149 -8.90 16.82 10.41
CA GLU A 149 -8.69 18.19 9.98
C GLU A 149 -10.05 18.89 9.83
N TRP A 150 -10.18 20.08 10.43
CA TRP A 150 -11.35 20.93 10.36
C TRP A 150 -10.92 22.37 10.10
N PRO A 151 -11.67 23.15 9.30
CA PRO A 151 -11.35 24.56 9.07
C PRO A 151 -11.69 25.46 10.27
N ILE A 152 -12.49 24.96 11.22
CA ILE A 152 -13.00 25.71 12.37
C ILE A 152 -12.61 24.97 13.66
N PRO A 153 -12.28 25.69 14.75
CA PRO A 153 -12.04 25.08 16.06
C PRO A 153 -13.18 24.19 16.56
N TRP A 154 -12.83 23.17 17.35
CA TRP A 154 -13.74 22.10 17.77
C TRP A 154 -14.96 22.60 18.56
N TYR A 155 -14.82 23.65 19.36
CA TYR A 155 -15.89 24.20 20.20
C TYR A 155 -17.01 24.87 19.40
N LEU A 156 -16.71 25.38 18.19
CA LEU A 156 -17.72 25.90 17.25
C LEU A 156 -18.33 24.80 16.37
N ASN A 157 -17.66 23.66 16.26
CA ASN A 157 -18.06 22.58 15.39
C ASN A 157 -19.21 21.76 16.01
N LYS A 158 -20.44 22.02 15.55
CA LYS A 158 -21.65 21.28 15.97
C LYS A 158 -21.53 19.76 15.77
N LYS A 159 -20.87 19.29 14.71
CA LYS A 159 -20.71 17.85 14.43
C LYS A 159 -19.72 17.20 15.39
N HIS A 160 -18.66 17.91 15.77
CA HIS A 160 -17.73 17.47 16.80
C HIS A 160 -18.41 17.41 18.17
N ASN A 161 -19.11 18.49 18.56
CA ASN A 161 -19.75 18.61 19.87
C ASN A 161 -20.91 17.61 20.09
N LYS A 162 -21.50 17.06 19.02
CA LYS A 162 -22.49 15.97 19.12
C LYS A 162 -21.86 14.64 19.56
N ARG A 163 -20.56 14.45 19.37
CA ARG A 163 -19.86 13.23 19.78
C ARG A 163 -19.63 13.25 21.28
N LYS A 164 -19.98 12.15 21.95
CA LYS A 164 -19.75 11.95 23.38
C LYS A 164 -18.47 11.12 23.56
N PHE A 165 -17.48 11.73 24.19
CA PHE A 165 -16.20 11.09 24.56
C PHE A 165 -16.18 10.60 26.01
N TYR A 166 -17.37 10.36 26.57
CA TYR A 166 -17.58 9.89 27.93
C TYR A 166 -18.70 8.84 27.93
N TYR A 167 -18.71 8.01 28.96
CA TYR A 167 -19.78 7.08 29.26
C TYR A 167 -20.37 7.38 30.62
N LEU A 168 -21.58 6.89 30.84
CA LEU A 168 -22.33 7.15 32.07
C LEU A 168 -22.09 6.01 33.09
N PRO A 169 -22.30 6.26 34.40
CA PRO A 169 -22.03 5.27 35.44
C PRO A 169 -22.77 3.93 35.29
N HIS A 170 -23.98 3.93 34.69
CA HIS A 170 -24.74 2.71 34.44
C HIS A 170 -24.03 1.73 33.49
N VAL A 171 -23.06 2.21 32.69
CA VAL A 171 -22.27 1.38 31.78
C VAL A 171 -21.27 0.50 32.55
N ASN A 172 -20.94 0.85 33.81
CA ASN A 172 -19.97 0.11 34.63
C ASN A 172 -20.34 -1.36 34.82
N HIS A 173 -21.63 -1.67 34.97
CA HIS A 173 -22.11 -3.06 35.07
C HIS A 173 -21.73 -3.87 33.82
N PHE A 174 -21.93 -3.31 32.63
CA PHE A 174 -21.59 -3.95 31.37
C PHE A 174 -20.07 -4.03 31.13
N ILE A 175 -19.30 -3.07 31.64
CA ILE A 175 -17.83 -3.14 31.62
C ILE A 175 -17.37 -4.33 32.46
N ARG A 176 -17.89 -4.48 33.69
CA ARG A 176 -17.60 -5.61 34.58
C ARG A 176 -17.94 -6.95 33.93
N LEU A 177 -19.15 -7.13 33.41
CA LEU A 177 -19.56 -8.38 32.75
C LEU A 177 -18.66 -8.74 31.57
N ARG A 178 -18.23 -7.75 30.80
CA ARG A 178 -17.31 -7.93 29.66
C ARG A 178 -15.92 -8.39 30.11
N LEU A 179 -15.40 -7.79 31.18
CA LEU A 179 -14.13 -8.20 31.80
C LEU A 179 -14.23 -9.63 32.33
N GLU A 180 -15.28 -9.96 33.08
CA GLU A 180 -15.52 -11.33 33.57
C GLU A 180 -15.57 -12.35 32.44
N LYS A 181 -16.29 -12.04 31.34
CA LYS A 181 -16.35 -12.89 30.15
C LYS A 181 -14.98 -13.11 29.52
N SER A 182 -14.16 -12.06 29.41
CA SER A 182 -12.78 -12.12 28.89
C SER A 182 -11.89 -12.99 29.78
N LEU A 183 -11.98 -12.83 31.10
CA LEU A 183 -11.23 -13.62 32.08
C LEU A 183 -11.62 -15.10 32.02
N ARG A 184 -12.93 -15.42 31.97
CA ARG A 184 -13.42 -16.80 31.78
C ARG A 184 -12.93 -17.41 30.46
N GLY A 185 -12.91 -16.63 29.38
CA GLY A 185 -12.34 -17.05 28.10
C GLY A 185 -10.84 -17.34 28.17
N ARG A 186 -10.07 -16.49 28.86
CA ARG A 186 -8.62 -16.68 29.09
C ARG A 186 -8.32 -17.88 29.98
N ALA A 187 -9.15 -18.14 31.00
CA ALA A 187 -9.00 -19.32 31.87
C ALA A 187 -9.26 -20.61 31.10
N ARG A 188 -10.34 -20.68 30.29
CA ARG A 188 -10.65 -21.84 29.44
C ARG A 188 -9.51 -22.16 28.46
N ARG A 189 -8.93 -21.15 27.79
CA ARG A 189 -7.79 -21.34 26.88
C ARG A 189 -6.57 -21.91 27.61
N ARG A 190 -6.19 -21.34 28.76
CA ARG A 190 -5.08 -21.85 29.58
C ARG A 190 -5.31 -23.28 30.05
N ASN A 191 -6.53 -23.62 30.45
CA ASN A 191 -6.86 -24.99 30.85
C ASN A 191 -6.75 -25.95 29.65
N LEU A 192 -7.22 -25.54 28.47
CA LEU A 192 -7.10 -26.33 27.25
C LEU A 192 -5.64 -26.54 26.82
N GLU A 193 -4.80 -25.53 26.95
CA GLU A 193 -3.35 -25.64 26.70
C GLU A 193 -2.71 -26.65 27.65
N LYS A 194 -3.02 -26.56 28.95
CA LYS A 194 -2.54 -27.54 29.95
C LYS A 194 -3.01 -28.95 29.67
N THR A 195 -4.27 -29.14 29.27
CA THR A 195 -4.76 -30.49 28.94
C THR A 195 -4.11 -31.01 27.66
N ARG A 196 -3.92 -30.17 26.63
CA ARG A 196 -3.18 -30.53 25.42
C ARG A 196 -1.74 -30.92 25.74
N GLN A 197 -1.04 -30.15 26.58
CA GLN A 197 0.32 -30.44 27.01
C GLN A 197 0.41 -31.79 27.74
N LYS A 198 -0.48 -32.05 28.71
CA LYS A 198 -0.55 -33.35 29.39
C LYS A 198 -0.79 -34.52 28.44
N VAL A 199 -1.61 -34.33 27.41
CA VAL A 199 -1.84 -35.35 26.37
C VAL A 199 -0.60 -35.56 25.51
N LEU A 200 0.15 -34.50 25.19
CA LEU A 200 1.41 -34.58 24.46
C LEU A 200 2.48 -35.31 25.26
N GLU A 201 2.68 -34.96 26.54
CA GLU A 201 3.61 -35.64 27.46
C GLU A 201 3.31 -37.14 27.58
N ARG A 202 2.02 -37.52 27.63
CA ARG A 202 1.61 -38.93 27.64
C ARG A 202 1.92 -39.66 26.33
N LYS A 203 1.79 -38.99 25.18
CA LYS A 203 2.02 -39.59 23.86
C LYS A 203 3.50 -39.63 23.49
N PHE A 204 4.26 -38.63 23.92
CA PHE A 204 5.66 -38.43 23.61
C PHE A 204 6.46 -38.18 24.90
N PRO A 205 6.70 -39.23 25.70
CA PRO A 205 7.37 -39.10 26.99
C PRO A 205 8.84 -38.68 26.89
N HIS A 206 9.45 -38.79 25.70
CA HIS A 206 10.82 -38.33 25.42
C HIS A 206 10.91 -36.81 25.12
N LEU A 207 9.76 -36.14 24.95
CA LEU A 207 9.69 -34.68 24.81
C LEU A 207 9.42 -33.97 26.16
N ALA A 208 9.24 -34.74 27.23
CA ALA A 208 8.97 -34.26 28.58
C ALA A 208 10.26 -33.81 29.29
#